data_AF-A0A172UUG8-F1
#
_entry.id   AF-A0A172UUG8-F1
#
_cell.length_a   1.000
_cell.length_b   1.000
_cell.length_c   1.000
_cell.angle_alpha   90.00
_cell.angle_beta   90.00
_cell.angle_gamma   90.00
#
_symmetry.space_group_name_H-M   'P 1'
#
loop_
_entity.id
_entity.type
_entity.pdbx_description
1 polymer ?
#
loop_
_entity_poly.entity_id
_entity_poly.type
_entity_poly.pdbx_seq_one_letter_code
_entity_poly.pdbx_strand_id
1 'polypeptide(L)'
;MENAERQGVPPETIVDVARRHGISPAGFAVLEGMSRVKDPDGKSFFQLPKGTSGEDARNAVLMTYILNAGTGYGDNPTTDFPAEPYNADEVQRIIDRQNANSWSYTEDVPFILGADGALMTTPNGMLMGIGGNWVQDQFSWKGGTAWGDIFMENIGHGHNPGEQLRATVESGVSRGIGADGNPTAGRLDLDRLLHHEEMHSRQWADKGYLGMLWAAVTDSDGIEREAGWGDGGYT
;
A
#
# COMPACT_ATOMS: atom_id res chain seq x y z
N MET A 1 0.14 -4.37 -20.90
CA MET A 1 0.45 -3.09 -21.56
C MET A 1 -0.69 -2.09 -21.45
N GLU A 2 -1.95 -2.51 -21.41
CA GLU A 2 -3.13 -1.61 -21.25
C GLU A 2 -2.97 -0.52 -20.17
N ASN A 3 -2.46 -0.86 -18.97
CA ASN A 3 -2.22 0.14 -17.93
C ASN A 3 -1.13 1.16 -18.30
N ALA A 4 -0.01 0.71 -18.88
CA ALA A 4 1.07 1.59 -19.33
C ALA A 4 0.60 2.52 -20.46
N GLU A 5 -0.23 2.02 -21.38
CA GLU A 5 -0.86 2.82 -22.43
C GLU A 5 -1.81 3.87 -21.84
N ARG A 6 -2.66 3.49 -20.87
CA ARG A 6 -3.54 4.41 -20.15
C ARG A 6 -2.76 5.52 -19.45
N GLN A 7 -1.63 5.18 -18.85
CA GLN A 7 -0.75 6.09 -18.12
C GLN A 7 0.21 6.88 -19.04
N GLY A 8 0.15 6.68 -20.36
CA GLY A 8 1.04 7.35 -21.30
C GLY A 8 2.52 7.00 -21.12
N VAL A 9 2.82 5.84 -20.51
CA VAL A 9 4.19 5.39 -20.26
C VAL A 9 4.85 4.96 -21.57
N PRO A 10 5.99 5.56 -21.95
CA PRO A 10 6.70 5.19 -23.17
C PRO A 10 7.18 3.74 -23.14
N PRO A 11 7.11 2.98 -24.25
CA PRO A 11 7.58 1.60 -24.30
C PRO A 11 9.03 1.42 -23.87
N GLU A 12 9.90 2.39 -24.15
CA GLU A 12 11.30 2.39 -23.74
C GLU A 12 11.48 2.37 -22.22
N THR A 13 10.58 3.03 -21.47
CA THR A 13 10.58 3.02 -20.00
C THR A 13 10.24 1.64 -19.46
N ILE A 14 9.26 0.96 -20.06
CA ILE A 14 8.89 -0.41 -19.71
C ILE A 14 10.06 -1.37 -19.97
N VAL A 15 10.72 -1.21 -21.12
CA VAL A 15 11.90 -2.01 -21.49
C VAL A 15 13.07 -1.77 -20.52
N ASP A 16 13.28 -0.53 -20.09
CA ASP A 16 14.33 -0.20 -19.12
C ASP A 16 14.07 -0.83 -17.75
N VAL A 17 12.85 -0.69 -17.22
CA VAL A 17 12.39 -1.35 -15.98
C VAL A 17 12.64 -2.86 -16.06
N ALA A 18 12.20 -3.49 -17.16
CA ALA A 18 12.33 -4.93 -17.32
C ALA A 18 13.80 -5.38 -17.37
N ARG A 19 14.65 -4.64 -18.08
CA ARG A 19 16.07 -4.97 -18.23
C ARG A 19 16.85 -4.80 -16.94
N ARG A 20 16.66 -3.66 -16.25
CA ARG A 20 17.45 -3.33 -15.05
C ARG A 20 17.13 -4.23 -13.87
N HIS A 21 15.87 -4.64 -13.74
CA HIS A 21 15.38 -5.44 -12.63
C HIS A 21 15.14 -6.91 -12.97
N GLY A 22 15.50 -7.33 -14.19
CA GLY A 22 15.36 -8.73 -14.63
C GLY A 22 13.90 -9.20 -14.70
N ILE A 23 12.95 -8.29 -14.92
CA ILE A 23 11.53 -8.62 -14.95
C ILE A 23 11.21 -9.34 -16.25
N SER A 24 10.58 -10.50 -16.09
CA SER A 24 10.06 -11.31 -17.20
C SER A 24 8.57 -11.56 -17.00
N PRO A 25 7.84 -12.00 -18.05
CA PRO A 25 6.44 -12.41 -17.88
C PRO A 25 6.23 -13.45 -16.78
N ALA A 26 7.20 -14.36 -16.58
CA ALA A 26 7.15 -15.36 -15.52
C ALA A 26 7.19 -14.75 -14.10
N GLY A 27 7.74 -13.54 -13.94
CA GLY A 27 7.73 -12.82 -12.66
C GLY A 27 6.31 -12.47 -12.19
N PHE A 28 5.37 -12.27 -13.12
CA PHE A 28 3.98 -11.99 -12.79
C PHE A 28 3.19 -13.24 -12.36
N ALA A 29 3.76 -14.44 -12.46
CA ALA A 29 3.10 -15.67 -12.03
C ALA A 29 2.76 -15.67 -10.54
N VAL A 30 3.47 -14.88 -9.71
CA VAL A 30 3.14 -14.71 -8.29
C VAL A 30 1.74 -14.12 -8.07
N LEU A 31 1.21 -13.35 -9.03
CA LEU A 31 -0.14 -12.80 -8.97
C LEU A 31 -1.22 -13.82 -9.37
N GLU A 32 -0.83 -14.95 -9.97
CA GLU A 32 -1.75 -16.02 -10.33
C GLU A 32 -2.34 -16.65 -9.07
N GLY A 33 -3.66 -16.76 -9.01
CA GLY A 33 -4.38 -17.26 -7.84
C GLY A 33 -4.70 -16.19 -6.78
N MET A 34 -4.22 -14.95 -6.95
CA MET A 34 -4.67 -13.81 -6.14
C MET A 34 -5.96 -13.21 -6.72
N SER A 35 -6.90 -12.80 -5.85
CA SER A 35 -8.14 -12.16 -6.30
C SER A 35 -7.84 -10.73 -6.75
N ARG A 36 -8.01 -10.45 -8.04
CA ARG A 36 -7.80 -9.11 -8.60
C ARG A 36 -9.05 -8.25 -8.39
N VAL A 37 -8.84 -7.05 -7.85
CA VAL A 37 -9.85 -6.00 -7.70
C VAL A 37 -9.38 -4.79 -8.49
N LYS A 38 -10.30 -4.09 -9.15
CA LYS A 38 -10.01 -2.82 -9.82
C LYS A 38 -10.71 -1.68 -9.12
N ASP A 39 -10.05 -0.54 -9.04
CA ASP A 39 -10.66 0.71 -8.61
C ASP A 39 -11.39 1.40 -9.79
N PRO A 40 -12.07 2.54 -9.54
CA PRO A 40 -12.76 3.29 -10.58
C PRO A 40 -11.87 3.75 -11.77
N ASP A 41 -10.57 3.96 -11.54
CA ASP A 41 -9.61 4.39 -12.57
C ASP A 41 -8.95 3.20 -13.30
N GLY A 42 -9.34 1.98 -12.95
CA GLY A 42 -8.86 0.74 -13.57
C GLY A 42 -7.49 0.28 -13.06
N LYS A 43 -6.96 0.88 -11.99
CA LYS A 43 -5.79 0.38 -11.26
C LYS A 43 -6.14 -0.93 -10.59
N SER A 44 -5.15 -1.80 -10.47
CA SER A 44 -5.31 -3.19 -10.05
C SER A 44 -4.68 -3.43 -8.70
N PHE A 45 -5.45 -4.09 -7.85
CA PHE A 45 -5.07 -4.53 -6.53
C PHE A 45 -5.25 -6.04 -6.47
N PHE A 46 -4.41 -6.73 -5.69
CA PHE A 46 -4.47 -8.20 -5.59
C PHE A 46 -4.54 -8.62 -4.14
N GLN A 47 -5.65 -9.26 -3.77
CA GLN A 47 -5.84 -9.78 -2.42
C GLN A 47 -5.02 -11.06 -2.23
N LEU A 48 -4.22 -11.09 -1.16
CA LEU A 48 -3.38 -12.23 -0.83
C LEU A 48 -4.23 -13.39 -0.29
N PRO A 49 -4.08 -14.61 -0.84
CA PRO A 49 -4.64 -15.81 -0.25
C PRO A 49 -4.11 -16.07 1.16
N LYS A 50 -4.87 -16.80 1.98
CA LYS A 50 -4.34 -17.31 3.26
C LYS A 50 -3.12 -18.21 2.99
N GLY A 51 -2.10 -18.07 3.82
CA GLY A 51 -0.86 -18.86 3.71
C GLY A 51 0.14 -18.34 2.68
N THR A 52 -0.10 -17.21 2.03
CA THR A 52 0.92 -16.52 1.21
C THR A 52 2.16 -16.23 2.05
N SER A 53 3.34 -16.59 1.52
CA SER A 53 4.60 -16.34 2.19
C SER A 53 4.96 -14.85 2.14
N GLY A 54 5.83 -14.40 3.06
CA GLY A 54 6.35 -13.03 3.03
C GLY A 54 7.08 -12.70 1.73
N GLU A 55 7.82 -13.66 1.18
CA GLU A 55 8.52 -13.50 -0.11
C GLU A 55 7.55 -13.33 -1.27
N ASP A 56 6.52 -14.19 -1.36
CA ASP A 56 5.49 -14.09 -2.39
C ASP A 56 4.70 -12.79 -2.27
N ALA A 57 4.40 -12.35 -1.04
CA ALA A 57 3.75 -11.06 -0.81
C ALA A 57 4.63 -9.90 -1.30
N ARG A 58 5.92 -9.86 -0.95
CA ARG A 58 6.86 -8.84 -1.43
C ARG A 58 6.94 -8.81 -2.95
N ASN A 59 7.09 -9.98 -3.57
CA ASN A 59 7.15 -10.12 -5.03
C ASN A 59 5.84 -9.67 -5.68
N ALA A 60 4.68 -10.06 -5.13
CA ALA A 60 3.37 -9.65 -5.61
C ALA A 60 3.20 -8.13 -5.54
N VAL A 61 3.64 -7.50 -4.46
CA VAL A 61 3.59 -6.04 -4.32
C VAL A 61 4.40 -5.34 -5.41
N LEU A 62 5.63 -5.80 -5.67
CA LEU A 62 6.46 -5.23 -6.73
C LEU A 62 5.81 -5.45 -8.11
N MET A 63 5.30 -6.65 -8.39
CA MET A 63 4.64 -6.95 -9.66
C MET A 63 3.35 -6.15 -9.84
N THR A 64 2.61 -5.86 -8.77
CA THR A 64 1.43 -4.99 -8.79
C THR A 64 1.80 -3.56 -9.17
N TYR A 65 2.86 -2.98 -8.59
CA TYR A 65 3.35 -1.65 -8.99
C TYR A 65 3.70 -1.62 -10.49
N ILE A 66 4.50 -2.59 -10.94
CA ILE A 66 4.95 -2.67 -12.34
C ILE A 66 3.76 -2.86 -13.29
N LEU A 67 2.78 -3.69 -12.91
CA LEU A 67 1.58 -3.92 -13.70
C LEU A 67 0.75 -2.65 -13.86
N ASN A 68 0.64 -1.83 -12.81
CA ASN A 68 -0.14 -0.59 -12.84
C ASN A 68 0.52 0.54 -13.62
N ALA A 69 1.84 0.51 -13.73
CA ALA A 69 2.61 1.50 -14.49
C ALA A 69 2.39 2.96 -14.03
N GLY A 70 2.16 3.13 -12.72
CA GLY A 70 1.81 4.41 -12.09
C GLY A 70 0.84 4.21 -10.93
N THR A 71 0.71 5.24 -10.09
CA THR A 71 -0.13 5.19 -8.88
C THR A 71 -1.46 5.92 -9.02
N GLY A 72 -1.60 6.85 -9.98
CA GLY A 72 -2.74 7.77 -10.10
C GLY A 72 -2.64 8.99 -9.17
N TYR A 73 -1.72 8.98 -8.22
CA TYR A 73 -1.45 10.15 -7.38
C TYR A 73 -0.95 11.34 -8.20
N GLY A 74 -1.47 12.53 -7.93
CA GLY A 74 -1.17 13.77 -8.65
C GLY A 74 -2.12 14.11 -9.80
N ASP A 75 -3.04 13.21 -10.16
CA ASP A 75 -4.11 13.49 -11.14
C ASP A 75 -5.17 14.45 -10.58
N ASN A 76 -5.28 14.55 -9.25
CA ASN A 76 -6.07 15.54 -8.54
C ASN A 76 -5.24 16.83 -8.33
N PRO A 77 -5.79 18.04 -8.57
CA PRO A 77 -5.04 19.30 -8.44
C PRO A 77 -4.64 19.69 -7.01
N THR A 78 -5.08 18.95 -5.99
CA THR A 78 -4.81 19.28 -4.57
C THR A 78 -4.04 18.13 -3.92
N THR A 79 -2.74 18.05 -4.19
CA THR A 79 -1.82 17.11 -3.55
C THR A 79 -0.68 17.85 -2.85
N ASP A 80 -0.16 17.26 -1.79
CA ASP A 80 0.94 17.84 -1.00
C ASP A 80 2.30 17.64 -1.69
N PHE A 81 2.42 16.61 -2.54
CA PHE A 81 3.64 16.25 -3.26
C PHE A 81 3.39 16.14 -4.78
N PRO A 82 4.45 16.28 -5.60
CA PRO A 82 4.39 15.89 -7.00
C PRO A 82 4.27 14.36 -7.14
N ALA A 83 3.67 13.91 -8.24
CA ALA A 83 3.65 12.51 -8.60
C ALA A 83 5.06 11.97 -8.87
N GLU A 84 5.36 10.78 -8.33
CA GLU A 84 6.61 10.09 -8.66
C GLU A 84 6.55 9.54 -10.09
N PRO A 85 7.60 9.74 -10.89
CA PRO A 85 7.63 9.23 -12.26
C PRO A 85 7.72 7.70 -12.27
N TYR A 86 6.91 7.04 -13.08
CA TYR A 86 7.09 5.62 -13.35
C TYR A 86 8.36 5.39 -14.18
N ASN A 87 9.42 4.85 -13.57
CA ASN A 87 10.67 4.52 -14.22
C ASN A 87 11.46 3.46 -13.44
N ALA A 88 12.62 3.04 -13.96
CA ALA A 88 13.43 2.01 -13.32
C ALA A 88 14.09 2.45 -12.00
N ASP A 89 14.35 3.74 -11.78
CA ASP A 89 14.87 4.24 -10.51
C ASP A 89 13.80 4.19 -9.42
N GLU A 90 12.55 4.51 -9.76
CA GLU A 90 11.43 4.40 -8.83
C GLU A 90 11.15 2.94 -8.44
N VAL A 91 11.25 2.01 -9.40
CA VAL A 91 11.20 0.57 -9.10
C VAL A 91 12.35 0.16 -8.15
N GLN A 92 13.56 0.68 -8.35
CA GLN A 92 14.68 0.42 -7.44
C GLN A 92 14.39 0.96 -6.04
N ARG A 93 13.85 2.18 -5.92
CA ARG A 93 13.49 2.79 -4.63
C ARG A 93 12.48 1.93 -3.87
N ILE A 94 11.47 1.38 -4.56
CA ILE A 94 10.52 0.44 -3.95
C ILE A 94 11.22 -0.83 -3.48
N ILE A 95 12.11 -1.42 -4.29
CA ILE A 95 12.89 -2.61 -3.90
C ILE A 95 13.73 -2.32 -2.65
N ASP A 96 14.41 -1.17 -2.60
CA ASP A 96 15.25 -0.78 -1.48
C ASP A 96 14.42 -0.57 -0.21
N ARG A 97 13.25 0.09 -0.32
CA ARG A 97 12.29 0.24 0.78
C ARG A 97 11.78 -1.11 1.28
N GLN A 98 11.38 -2.00 0.38
CA GLN A 98 10.93 -3.36 0.73
C GLN A 98 12.02 -4.16 1.46
N ASN A 99 13.29 -3.95 1.12
CA ASN A 99 14.41 -4.59 1.81
C ASN A 99 14.65 -3.98 3.19
N ALA A 100 14.58 -2.66 3.33
CA ALA A 100 14.69 -1.99 4.63
C ALA A 100 13.55 -2.38 5.59
N ASN A 101 12.36 -2.56 5.03
CA ASN A 101 11.15 -2.99 5.74
C ASN A 101 10.90 -4.50 5.63
N SER A 102 11.92 -5.33 5.36
CA SER A 102 11.72 -6.75 5.07
C SER A 102 10.99 -7.52 6.19
N TRP A 103 11.15 -7.06 7.43
CA TRP A 103 10.50 -7.60 8.61
C TRP A 103 8.96 -7.56 8.52
N SER A 104 8.37 -6.53 7.89
CA SER A 104 6.92 -6.46 7.71
C SER A 104 6.41 -7.55 6.76
N TYR A 105 7.25 -8.00 5.83
CA TYR A 105 6.93 -9.12 4.96
C TYR A 105 7.15 -10.47 5.64
N THR A 106 8.31 -10.67 6.29
CA THR A 106 8.69 -11.98 6.82
C THR A 106 7.93 -12.36 8.10
N GLU A 107 7.54 -11.37 8.90
CA GLU A 107 6.91 -11.58 10.21
C GLU A 107 5.41 -11.26 10.17
N ASP A 108 5.03 -10.08 9.67
CA ASP A 108 3.65 -9.59 9.82
C ASP A 108 2.68 -10.16 8.79
N VAL A 109 3.08 -10.34 7.52
CA VAL A 109 2.22 -10.97 6.50
C VAL A 109 1.67 -12.33 6.94
N PRO A 110 2.50 -13.33 7.32
CA PRO A 110 1.98 -14.62 7.74
C PRO A 110 1.17 -14.51 9.04
N PHE A 111 1.54 -13.60 9.94
CA PHE A 111 0.79 -13.35 11.17
C PHE A 111 -0.64 -12.85 10.87
N ILE A 112 -0.77 -11.81 10.06
CA ILE A 112 -2.06 -11.17 9.73
C ILE A 112 -2.98 -12.16 9.00
N LEU A 113 -2.45 -12.87 7.99
CA LEU A 113 -3.21 -13.86 7.23
C LEU A 113 -3.60 -15.09 8.07
N GLY A 114 -2.81 -15.42 9.10
CA GLY A 114 -3.11 -16.47 10.07
C GLY A 114 -4.13 -16.07 11.14
N ALA A 115 -4.23 -14.77 11.46
CA ALA A 115 -5.11 -14.21 12.48
C ALA A 115 -6.44 -13.65 11.91
N ASP A 116 -6.96 -14.29 10.86
CA ASP A 116 -8.19 -13.92 10.13
C ASP A 116 -8.21 -12.48 9.56
N GLY A 117 -7.05 -11.84 9.43
CA GLY A 117 -6.90 -10.60 8.67
C GLY A 117 -6.90 -10.84 7.16
N ALA A 118 -6.97 -9.75 6.41
CA ALA A 118 -6.79 -9.75 4.97
C ALA A 118 -5.74 -8.72 4.57
N LEU A 119 -5.01 -9.02 3.50
CA LEU A 119 -4.00 -8.15 2.91
C LEU A 119 -4.22 -8.06 1.40
N MET A 120 -3.87 -6.91 0.84
CA MET A 120 -3.98 -6.62 -0.58
C MET A 120 -2.78 -5.79 -1.04
N THR A 121 -2.24 -6.12 -2.21
CA THR A 121 -1.18 -5.33 -2.86
C THR A 121 -1.77 -4.04 -3.44
N THR A 122 -0.99 -2.95 -3.39
CA THR A 122 -1.41 -1.63 -3.85
C THR A 122 -0.57 -1.15 -5.05
N PRO A 123 -1.08 -0.23 -5.88
CA PRO A 123 -0.32 0.43 -6.93
C PRO A 123 0.92 1.19 -6.44
N ASN A 124 1.02 1.53 -5.15
CA ASN A 124 2.12 2.30 -4.54
C ASN A 124 3.32 1.42 -4.11
N GLY A 125 3.26 0.12 -4.44
CA GLY A 125 4.32 -0.82 -4.10
C GLY A 125 4.34 -1.21 -2.62
N MET A 126 3.22 -1.06 -1.90
CA MET A 126 3.06 -1.49 -0.50
C MET A 126 1.83 -2.39 -0.34
N LEU A 127 1.59 -2.89 0.88
CA LEU A 127 0.39 -3.64 1.26
C LEU A 127 -0.62 -2.72 1.95
N MET A 128 -1.90 -3.05 1.78
CA MET A 128 -3.01 -2.52 2.57
C MET A 128 -3.74 -3.70 3.24
N GLY A 129 -4.18 -3.52 4.49
CA GLY A 129 -4.74 -4.60 5.30
C GLY A 129 -5.86 -4.18 6.23
N ILE A 130 -6.70 -5.14 6.62
CA ILE A 130 -7.72 -5.02 7.67
C ILE A 130 -7.63 -6.26 8.58
N GLY A 131 -7.79 -6.06 9.89
CA GLY A 131 -7.81 -7.14 10.88
C GLY A 131 -6.43 -7.56 11.41
N GLY A 132 -6.31 -8.79 11.95
CA GLY A 132 -5.11 -9.26 12.64
C GLY A 132 -5.07 -8.83 14.10
N ASN A 133 -5.22 -9.80 15.01
CA ASN A 133 -5.54 -9.60 16.43
C ASN A 133 -4.50 -8.86 17.31
N TRP A 134 -3.34 -8.40 16.80
CA TRP A 134 -2.25 -7.86 17.65
C TRP A 134 -1.49 -6.62 17.12
N VAL A 135 -1.48 -6.36 15.80
CA VAL A 135 -0.77 -5.18 15.24
C VAL A 135 -1.48 -3.90 15.71
N GLN A 136 -2.76 -4.00 16.06
CA GLN A 136 -3.62 -2.92 16.54
C GLN A 136 -3.20 -2.32 17.90
N ASP A 137 -2.56 -3.08 18.79
CA ASP A 137 -2.13 -2.58 20.11
C ASP A 137 -0.85 -1.73 20.03
N GLN A 138 -0.04 -1.89 18.99
CA GLN A 138 1.17 -1.06 18.79
C GLN A 138 0.87 0.25 18.02
N PHE A 139 -0.30 0.36 17.37
CA PHE A 139 -0.65 1.44 16.42
C PHE A 139 -1.97 2.18 16.69
N SER A 140 -2.55 2.10 17.89
CA SER A 140 -3.78 2.86 18.21
C SER A 140 -3.63 4.40 18.24
N TRP A 141 -2.63 4.96 17.56
CA TRP A 141 -2.43 6.39 17.41
C TRP A 141 -3.10 6.82 16.09
N LYS A 142 -4.27 7.47 16.23
CA LYS A 142 -4.93 8.27 15.18
C LYS A 142 -5.28 7.55 13.85
N GLY A 143 -6.10 6.48 13.87
CA GLY A 143 -6.95 6.16 12.71
C GLY A 143 -6.42 5.18 11.64
N GLY A 144 -5.17 4.75 11.75
CA GLY A 144 -4.52 3.79 10.83
C GLY A 144 -3.20 4.36 10.35
N THR A 145 -2.11 3.59 10.42
CA THR A 145 -0.77 4.06 10.07
C THR A 145 -0.02 2.93 9.40
N ALA A 146 0.86 3.25 8.43
CA ALA A 146 1.78 2.27 7.88
C ALA A 146 2.74 1.70 8.94
N TRP A 147 2.89 0.37 8.96
CA TRP A 147 3.85 -0.40 9.74
C TRP A 147 4.80 -1.10 8.79
N GLY A 148 6.01 -0.56 8.64
CA GLY A 148 6.89 -0.94 7.54
C GLY A 148 6.21 -0.66 6.20
N ASP A 149 6.01 -1.70 5.38
CA ASP A 149 5.32 -1.61 4.09
C ASP A 149 3.83 -2.05 4.15
N ILE A 150 3.19 -2.05 5.33
CA ILE A 150 1.77 -2.42 5.49
C ILE A 150 0.96 -1.26 6.07
N PHE A 151 0.05 -0.69 5.27
CA PHE A 151 -1.00 0.19 5.76
C PHE A 151 -2.17 -0.62 6.33
N MET A 152 -2.50 -0.41 7.61
CA MET A 152 -3.63 -1.08 8.25
C MET A 152 -4.82 -0.13 8.40
N GLU A 153 -5.89 -0.38 7.66
CA GLU A 153 -7.13 0.40 7.73
C GLU A 153 -7.90 0.05 9.01
N ASN A 154 -8.32 1.07 9.76
CA ASN A 154 -8.97 0.92 11.05
C ASN A 154 -10.50 0.67 10.91
N ILE A 155 -10.85 -0.46 10.31
CA ILE A 155 -12.22 -0.96 10.21
C ILE A 155 -12.31 -2.18 11.14
N GLY A 156 -13.10 -2.04 12.22
CA GLY A 156 -13.12 -2.97 13.35
C GLY A 156 -13.35 -4.45 13.00
N HIS A 157 -13.01 -5.33 13.94
CA HIS A 157 -13.16 -6.79 13.79
C HIS A 157 -14.60 -7.21 13.49
N GLY A 158 -14.77 -8.20 12.60
CA GLY A 158 -16.04 -8.91 12.40
C GLY A 158 -16.78 -8.63 11.08
N HIS A 159 -16.28 -7.74 10.22
CA HIS A 159 -16.97 -7.32 8.98
C HIS A 159 -16.44 -7.97 7.68
N ASN A 160 -15.86 -9.17 7.75
CA ASN A 160 -15.21 -9.86 6.60
C ASN A 160 -14.08 -9.00 5.99
N PRO A 161 -12.86 -9.01 6.57
CA PRO A 161 -11.78 -8.10 6.18
C PRO A 161 -11.48 -8.03 4.68
N GLY A 162 -11.52 -9.17 3.98
CA GLY A 162 -11.31 -9.22 2.54
C GLY A 162 -12.41 -8.50 1.73
N GLU A 163 -13.66 -8.62 2.15
CA GLU A 163 -14.78 -7.92 1.49
C GLU A 163 -14.71 -6.41 1.75
N GLN A 164 -14.24 -5.98 2.92
CA GLN A 164 -14.02 -4.57 3.20
C GLN A 164 -12.90 -3.98 2.36
N LEU A 165 -11.73 -4.64 2.26
CA LEU A 165 -10.64 -4.20 1.38
C LEU A 165 -11.12 -4.08 -0.07
N ARG A 166 -11.90 -5.06 -0.53
CA ARG A 166 -12.51 -5.03 -1.87
C ARG A 166 -13.44 -3.83 -2.03
N ALA A 167 -14.30 -3.56 -1.05
CA ALA A 167 -15.21 -2.42 -1.07
C ALA A 167 -14.47 -1.06 -1.01
N THR A 168 -13.36 -0.96 -0.28
CA THR A 168 -12.50 0.23 -0.25
C THR A 168 -11.97 0.50 -1.65
N VAL A 169 -11.32 -0.49 -2.28
CA VAL A 169 -10.76 -0.38 -3.63
C VAL A 169 -11.84 -0.05 -4.66
N GLU A 170 -12.97 -0.76 -4.68
CA GLU A 170 -14.05 -0.52 -5.64
C GLU A 170 -14.65 0.88 -5.52
N SER A 171 -14.60 1.47 -4.33
CA SER A 171 -15.11 2.82 -4.10
C SER A 171 -14.12 3.93 -4.46
N GLY A 172 -12.82 3.62 -4.55
CA GLY A 172 -11.76 4.60 -4.82
C GLY A 172 -11.56 5.64 -3.71
N VAL A 173 -12.14 5.42 -2.53
CA VAL A 173 -12.04 6.33 -1.38
C VAL A 173 -11.76 5.55 -0.10
N SER A 174 -11.18 6.22 0.88
CA SER A 174 -11.00 5.66 2.22
C SER A 174 -12.33 5.24 2.83
N ARG A 175 -12.31 4.24 3.71
CA ARG A 175 -13.48 3.80 4.46
C ARG A 175 -13.23 3.91 5.95
N GLY A 176 -14.31 4.04 6.71
CA GLY A 176 -14.26 4.10 8.16
C GLY A 176 -15.54 3.54 8.78
N ILE A 177 -15.58 3.48 10.10
CA ILE A 177 -16.77 3.05 10.82
C ILE A 177 -17.71 4.25 11.02
N GLY A 178 -18.93 4.15 10.50
CA GLY A 178 -19.99 5.12 10.69
C GLY A 178 -20.53 5.13 12.12
N ALA A 179 -21.34 6.13 12.45
CA ALA A 179 -21.95 6.27 13.79
C ALA A 179 -22.87 5.10 14.17
N ASP A 180 -23.33 4.33 13.19
CA ASP A 180 -24.15 3.12 13.35
C ASP A 180 -23.31 1.84 13.54
N GLY A 181 -21.98 1.96 13.57
CA GLY A 181 -21.05 0.85 13.70
C GLY A 181 -20.80 0.10 12.38
N ASN A 182 -21.34 0.55 11.25
CA ASN A 182 -21.14 -0.11 9.96
C ASN A 182 -20.02 0.57 9.15
N PRO A 183 -19.29 -0.16 8.30
CA PRO A 183 -18.35 0.43 7.37
C PRO A 183 -19.04 1.37 6.37
N THR A 184 -18.59 2.61 6.32
CA THR A 184 -19.09 3.67 5.44
C THR A 184 -17.98 4.26 4.59
N ALA A 185 -18.31 4.70 3.37
CA ALA A 185 -17.37 5.38 2.50
C ALA A 185 -17.05 6.78 3.05
N GLY A 186 -15.76 7.09 3.11
CA GLY A 186 -15.23 8.40 3.47
C GLY A 186 -15.27 9.38 2.30
N ARG A 187 -14.42 10.40 2.37
CA ARG A 187 -14.29 11.44 1.35
C ARG A 187 -12.87 11.59 0.82
N LEU A 188 -11.90 10.92 1.44
CA LEU A 188 -10.51 10.99 1.03
C LEU A 188 -10.30 10.03 -0.13
N ASP A 189 -9.75 10.55 -1.22
CA ASP A 189 -9.34 9.78 -2.38
C ASP A 189 -8.31 8.71 -2.01
N LEU A 190 -8.48 7.49 -2.51
CA LEU A 190 -7.64 6.36 -2.14
C LEU A 190 -6.19 6.53 -2.62
N ASP A 191 -5.94 7.21 -3.74
CA ASP A 191 -4.58 7.42 -4.25
C ASP A 191 -3.82 8.39 -3.35
N ARG A 192 -4.52 9.42 -2.85
CA ARG A 192 -3.98 10.37 -1.88
C ARG A 192 -3.65 9.67 -0.56
N LEU A 193 -4.58 8.87 -0.05
CA LEU A 193 -4.37 8.09 1.18
C LEU A 193 -3.18 7.15 1.01
N LEU A 194 -3.14 6.34 -0.05
CA LEU A 194 -2.06 5.38 -0.27
C LEU A 194 -0.71 6.06 -0.50
N HIS A 195 -0.68 7.28 -1.07
CA HIS A 195 0.55 8.05 -1.15
C HIS A 195 1.02 8.53 0.23
N HIS A 196 0.12 9.07 1.04
CA HIS A 196 0.41 9.46 2.42
C HIS A 196 0.98 8.29 3.23
N GLU A 197 0.35 7.12 3.15
CA GLU A 197 0.81 5.92 3.85
C GLU A 197 2.14 5.38 3.28
N GLU A 198 2.37 5.54 1.98
CA GLU A 198 3.66 5.20 1.38
C GLU A 198 4.80 6.10 1.88
N MET A 199 4.51 7.38 2.18
CA MET A 199 5.47 8.28 2.83
C MET A 199 5.84 7.79 4.23
N HIS A 200 4.88 7.26 5.00
CA HIS A 200 5.19 6.59 6.28
C HIS A 200 6.05 5.34 6.07
N SER A 201 5.79 4.54 5.04
CA SER A 201 6.67 3.41 4.69
C SER A 201 8.10 3.85 4.36
N ARG A 202 8.28 4.99 3.70
CA ARG A 202 9.62 5.60 3.48
C ARG A 202 10.27 5.97 4.81
N GLN A 203 9.53 6.60 5.71
CA GLN A 203 10.04 6.98 7.03
C GLN A 203 10.49 5.76 7.86
N TRP A 204 9.77 4.63 7.78
CA TRP A 204 10.21 3.36 8.38
C TRP A 204 11.53 2.88 7.80
N ALA A 205 11.68 2.93 6.47
CA ALA A 205 12.91 2.51 5.81
C ALA A 205 14.10 3.41 6.17
N ASP A 206 13.88 4.74 6.23
CA ASP A 206 14.93 5.72 6.50
C ASP A 206 15.37 5.74 7.98
N LYS A 207 14.40 5.70 8.90
CA LYS A 207 14.67 5.78 10.35
C LYS A 207 14.97 4.40 10.95
N GLY A 208 14.59 3.33 10.26
CA GLY A 208 14.60 1.96 10.78
C GLY A 208 13.58 1.76 11.90
N TYR A 209 13.38 0.51 12.32
CA TYR A 209 12.32 0.13 13.26
C TYR A 209 12.34 0.95 14.57
N LEU A 210 13.48 0.97 15.27
CA LEU A 210 13.62 1.69 16.54
C LEU A 210 13.58 3.21 16.37
N GLY A 211 14.11 3.73 15.27
CA GLY A 211 14.13 5.17 15.00
C GLY A 211 12.74 5.71 14.70
N MET A 212 11.92 4.95 13.96
CA MET A 212 10.54 5.31 13.69
C MET A 212 9.68 5.24 14.95
N LEU A 213 9.84 4.20 15.79
CA LEU A 213 9.17 4.13 17.09
C LEU A 213 9.53 5.32 17.99
N TRP A 214 10.82 5.68 18.04
CA TRP A 214 11.26 6.85 18.81
C TRP A 214 10.65 8.15 18.28
N ALA A 215 10.66 8.33 16.95
CA ALA A 215 10.05 9.50 16.32
C ALA A 215 8.54 9.55 16.60
N ALA A 216 7.81 8.44 16.51
CA ALA A 216 6.37 8.40 16.78
C ALA A 216 6.03 8.87 18.21
N VAL A 217 6.89 8.56 19.19
CA VAL A 217 6.71 9.00 20.58
C VAL A 217 7.12 10.45 20.81
N THR A 218 8.11 10.96 20.07
CA THR A 218 8.75 12.26 20.36
C THR A 218 8.35 13.39 19.42
N ASP A 219 7.91 13.09 18.21
CA ASP A 219 7.54 14.06 17.17
C ASP A 219 6.50 13.47 16.18
N SER A 220 5.39 12.95 16.71
CA SER A 220 4.31 12.39 15.87
C SER A 220 3.76 13.39 14.86
N ASP A 221 3.58 14.65 15.27
CA ASP A 221 3.04 15.69 14.38
C ASP A 221 4.03 16.07 13.28
N GLY A 222 5.35 15.99 13.54
CA GLY A 222 6.39 16.14 12.52
C GLY A 222 6.34 15.03 11.48
N ILE A 223 6.16 13.78 11.91
CA ILE A 223 6.03 12.61 11.02
C ILE A 223 4.82 12.76 10.10
N GLU A 224 3.65 13.09 10.64
CA GLU A 224 2.40 13.30 9.88
C GLU A 224 2.53 14.45 8.88
N ARG A 225 3.18 15.54 9.29
CA ARG A 225 3.41 16.70 8.40
C ARG A 225 4.35 16.35 7.26
N GLU A 226 5.40 15.58 7.53
CA GLU A 226 6.32 15.07 6.52
C GLU A 226 5.65 14.10 5.53
N ALA A 227 4.59 13.41 5.95
CA ALA A 227 3.79 12.53 5.11
C ALA A 227 2.65 13.24 4.34
N GLY A 228 2.42 14.53 4.60
CA GLY A 228 1.41 15.34 3.93
C GLY A 228 0.02 15.28 4.57
N TRP A 229 -0.34 16.31 5.32
CA TRP A 229 -1.65 16.39 6.01
C TRP A 229 -2.84 16.46 5.07
N GLY A 230 -2.69 17.11 3.92
CA GLY A 230 -3.76 17.23 2.94
C GLY A 230 -4.14 15.87 2.37
N ASP A 231 -3.17 14.99 2.19
CA ASP A 231 -3.33 13.73 1.46
C ASP A 231 -3.72 12.53 2.31
N GLY A 232 -3.75 12.66 3.64
CA GLY A 232 -4.17 11.58 4.52
C GLY A 232 -4.03 11.87 6.01
N GLY A 233 -3.23 12.86 6.38
CA GLY A 233 -2.96 13.15 7.79
C GLY A 233 -4.23 13.40 8.60
N TYR A 234 -4.32 12.70 9.72
CA TYR A 234 -5.44 12.81 10.65
C TYR A 234 -5.35 14.15 11.42
N THR A 235 -6.25 15.08 11.11
CA THR A 235 -6.51 16.28 11.93
C THR A 235 -7.58 16.03 12.98
#